data_AF-A0A963CX05-F1
#
_entry.id   AF-A0A963CX05-F1
#
_cell.length_a   1.000
_cell.length_b   1.000
_cell.length_c   1.000
_cell.angle_alpha   90.00
_cell.angle_beta   90.00
_cell.angle_gamma   90.00
#
_symmetry.space_group_name_H-M   'P 1'
#
loop_
_entity.id
_entity.type
_entity.pdbx_description
1 polymer ?
#
loop_
_entity_poly.entity_id
_entity_poly.type
_entity_poly.pdbx_seq_one_letter_code
_entity_poly.pdbx_strand_id
1 'polypeptide(L)'
;MNSLAEAVERWLDEVVIGLDLCPFAAAPRRRGQVRIAPCRPVDEDELGDTLLAELRRLAETPAAELETTLLAIDGLLGDFDDYLRYLDFADLLLRQYGWQGEFQIASFHPHYRFADADADDPANLTNRSPCPILHLIREASLSRVLARHPDPDAIPTANIRRVRALSAGERARLFPYLFA
;
A
#
# COMPACT_ATOMS: atom_id res chain seq x y z
N MET A 1 -7.16 -22.38 2.36
CA MET A 1 -7.46 -20.93 2.34
C MET A 1 -6.15 -20.23 2.61
N ASN A 2 -5.67 -19.38 1.70
CA ASN A 2 -4.46 -18.62 1.96
C ASN A 2 -4.75 -17.62 3.09
N SER A 3 -3.79 -17.44 4.00
CA SER A 3 -3.82 -16.41 5.03
C SER A 3 -3.83 -15.02 4.38
N LEU A 4 -4.28 -14.00 5.13
CA LEU A 4 -4.26 -12.62 4.67
C LEU A 4 -2.85 -12.17 4.27
N ALA A 5 -1.84 -12.57 5.05
CA ALA A 5 -0.44 -12.28 4.75
C ALA A 5 -0.03 -12.87 3.39
N GLU A 6 -0.33 -14.13 3.11
CA GLU A 6 -0.01 -14.77 1.82
C GLU A 6 -0.73 -14.08 0.64
N ALA A 7 -1.97 -13.60 0.85
CA ALA A 7 -2.69 -12.84 -0.17
C ALA A 7 -2.01 -11.51 -0.50
N VAL A 8 -1.55 -10.80 0.54
CA VAL A 8 -0.83 -9.52 0.41
C VAL A 8 0.57 -9.72 -0.16
N GLU A 9 1.28 -10.78 0.23
CA GLU A 9 2.58 -11.16 -0.33
C GLU A 9 2.47 -11.41 -1.83
N ARG A 10 1.51 -12.23 -2.24
CA ARG A 10 1.27 -12.50 -3.66
C ARG A 10 0.90 -11.24 -4.43
N TRP A 11 0.06 -10.38 -3.86
CA TRP A 11 -0.27 -9.10 -4.49
C TRP A 11 0.96 -8.19 -4.64
N LEU A 12 1.79 -8.07 -3.60
CA LEU A 12 3.03 -7.29 -3.67
C LEU A 12 3.95 -7.82 -4.76
N ASP A 13 4.15 -9.15 -4.82
CA ASP A 13 5.10 -9.78 -5.73
C ASP A 13 4.58 -9.80 -7.18
N GLU A 14 3.31 -10.13 -7.42
CA GLU A 14 2.75 -10.28 -8.77
C GLU A 14 2.17 -8.98 -9.35
N VAL A 15 1.56 -8.14 -8.52
CA VAL A 15 0.87 -6.92 -8.97
C VAL A 15 1.80 -5.72 -8.86
N VAL A 16 2.28 -5.40 -7.65
CA VAL A 16 3.08 -4.18 -7.45
C VAL A 16 4.44 -4.31 -8.13
N ILE A 17 5.16 -5.40 -7.87
CA ILE A 17 6.49 -5.67 -8.44
C ILE A 17 6.36 -6.28 -9.85
N GLY A 18 5.50 -7.29 -10.02
CA GLY A 18 5.36 -8.02 -11.28
C GLY A 18 4.83 -7.17 -12.44
N LEU A 19 4.02 -6.14 -12.18
CA LEU A 19 3.60 -5.17 -13.20
C LEU A 19 4.46 -3.91 -13.23
N ASP A 20 5.47 -3.80 -12.37
CA ASP A 20 6.32 -2.62 -12.23
C ASP A 20 5.53 -1.34 -11.89
N LEU A 21 4.53 -1.44 -11.01
CA LEU A 21 3.73 -0.29 -10.56
C LEU A 21 4.50 0.60 -9.59
N CYS A 22 5.46 0.02 -8.87
CA CYS A 22 6.37 0.77 -8.01
C CYS A 22 7.80 0.31 -8.27
N PRO A 23 8.62 1.09 -8.98
CA PRO A 23 10.00 0.70 -9.30
C PRO A 23 10.88 0.56 -8.04
N PHE A 24 10.40 1.10 -6.91
CA PHE A 24 11.13 1.12 -5.64
C PHE A 24 10.81 -0.08 -4.75
N ALA A 25 9.75 -0.86 -5.04
CA ALA A 25 9.30 -1.95 -4.16
C ALA A 25 10.20 -3.20 -4.27
N ALA A 26 10.77 -3.47 -5.45
CA ALA A 26 11.47 -4.72 -5.71
C ALA A 26 12.77 -4.88 -4.91
N ALA A 27 13.53 -3.81 -4.71
CA ALA A 27 14.81 -3.88 -4.01
C ALA A 27 14.67 -4.14 -2.50
N PRO A 28 13.84 -3.40 -1.74
CA PRO A 28 13.54 -3.70 -0.35
C PRO A 28 12.93 -5.10 -0.16
N ARG A 29 12.01 -5.51 -1.05
CA ARG A 29 11.40 -6.84 -1.01
C ARG A 29 12.44 -7.96 -1.10
N ARG A 30 13.36 -7.88 -2.07
CA ARG A 30 14.46 -8.87 -2.22
C ARG A 30 15.43 -8.89 -1.03
N ARG A 31 15.59 -7.76 -0.33
CA ARG A 31 16.46 -7.65 0.84
C ARG A 31 15.77 -8.06 2.15
N GLY A 32 14.50 -8.46 2.11
CA GLY A 32 13.74 -8.80 3.30
C GLY A 32 13.38 -7.59 4.18
N GLN A 33 13.40 -6.37 3.60
CA GLN A 33 13.18 -5.11 4.32
C GLN A 33 11.72 -4.63 4.25
N VAL A 34 10.81 -5.46 3.73
CA VAL A 34 9.37 -5.18 3.68
C VAL A 34 8.69 -6.10 4.69
N ARG A 35 8.04 -5.49 5.68
CA ARG A 35 7.22 -6.20 6.66
C ARG A 35 5.77 -6.20 6.22
N ILE A 36 5.12 -7.36 6.23
CA ILE A 36 3.68 -7.49 6.10
C ILE A 36 3.12 -7.79 7.48
N ALA A 37 2.29 -6.88 7.99
CA ALA A 37 1.71 -6.95 9.32
C ALA A 37 0.19 -7.12 9.18
N PRO A 38 -0.33 -8.37 9.12
CA PRO A 38 -1.77 -8.59 9.18
C PRO A 38 -2.30 -8.25 10.57
N CYS A 39 -3.41 -7.53 10.64
CA CYS A 39 -4.11 -7.22 11.88
C CYS A 39 -5.62 -7.44 11.72
N ARG A 40 -6.29 -7.78 12.83
CA ARG A 40 -7.75 -7.92 12.91
C ARG A 40 -8.25 -7.10 14.10
N PRO A 41 -8.27 -5.76 13.99
CA PRO A 41 -8.74 -4.90 15.06
C PRO A 41 -10.26 -5.07 15.25
N VAL A 42 -10.74 -4.88 16.47
CA VAL A 42 -12.18 -4.89 16.78
C VAL A 42 -12.85 -3.54 16.51
N ASP A 43 -12.07 -2.45 16.53
CA ASP A 43 -12.51 -1.07 16.30
C ASP A 43 -11.35 -0.18 15.80
N GLU A 44 -11.65 1.10 15.52
CA GLU A 44 -10.67 2.06 15.00
C GLU A 44 -9.61 2.46 16.04
N ASP A 45 -9.93 2.37 17.33
CA ASP A 45 -8.98 2.66 18.42
C ASP A 45 -7.88 1.59 18.47
N GLU A 46 -8.25 0.31 18.42
CA GLU A 46 -7.29 -0.80 18.35
C GLU A 46 -6.46 -0.76 17.04
N LEU A 47 -7.08 -0.35 15.93
CA LEU A 47 -6.35 -0.12 14.68
C LEU A 47 -5.35 1.03 14.83
N GLY A 48 -5.72 2.11 15.51
CA GLY A 48 -4.84 3.23 15.83
C GLY A 48 -3.63 2.81 16.66
N ASP A 49 -3.83 2.01 17.70
CA ASP A 49 -2.76 1.45 18.52
C ASP A 49 -1.82 0.55 17.70
N THR A 50 -2.38 -0.27 16.81
CA THR A 50 -1.61 -1.13 15.91
C THR A 50 -0.78 -0.31 14.92
N LEU A 51 -1.36 0.73 14.32
CA LEU A 51 -0.68 1.66 13.44
C LEU A 51 0.49 2.36 14.17
N LEU A 52 0.26 2.85 15.38
CA LEU A 52 1.30 3.47 16.20
C LEU A 52 2.43 2.49 16.53
N ALA A 53 2.11 1.24 16.87
CA ALA A 53 3.12 0.23 17.16
C ALA A 53 4.02 -0.06 15.94
N GLU A 54 3.45 -0.14 14.74
CA GLU A 54 4.22 -0.37 13.51
C GLU A 54 5.01 0.87 13.06
N LEU A 55 4.50 2.09 13.29
CA LEU A 55 5.26 3.32 13.08
C LEU A 55 6.45 3.43 14.05
N ARG A 56 6.26 3.14 15.34
CA ARG A 56 7.36 3.10 16.32
C ARG A 56 8.42 2.08 15.93
N ARG A 57 8.01 0.88 15.53
CA ARG A 57 8.93 -0.16 15.04
C ARG A 57 9.77 0.37 13.88
N LEU A 58 9.15 1.04 12.90
CA LEU A 58 9.88 1.65 11.80
C LEU A 58 10.82 2.76 12.28
N ALA A 59 10.39 3.63 13.19
CA ALA A 59 11.24 4.70 13.73
C ALA A 59 12.48 4.14 14.46
N GLU A 60 12.31 3.07 15.22
CA GLU A 60 13.35 2.48 16.08
C GLU A 60 14.26 1.48 15.37
N THR A 61 13.84 0.96 14.20
CA THR A 61 14.61 -0.02 13.42
C THR A 61 15.38 0.68 12.30
N PRO A 62 16.68 0.39 12.07
CA PRO A 62 17.41 0.94 10.94
C PRO A 62 16.78 0.56 9.58
N ALA A 63 16.81 1.47 8.61
CA ALA A 63 16.30 1.22 7.26
C ALA A 63 16.97 0.01 6.55
N ALA A 64 18.21 -0.30 6.94
CA ALA A 64 18.93 -1.47 6.45
C ALA A 64 18.28 -2.81 6.87
N GLU A 65 17.49 -2.82 7.93
CA GLU A 65 16.79 -3.99 8.45
C GLU A 65 15.29 -3.95 8.10
N LEU A 66 14.65 -2.78 8.25
CA LEU A 66 13.24 -2.59 7.96
C LEU A 66 13.02 -1.26 7.24
N GLU A 67 12.65 -1.33 5.96
CA GLU A 67 12.47 -0.17 5.10
C GLU A 67 11.01 0.32 5.13
N THR A 68 10.04 -0.59 5.01
CA THR A 68 8.61 -0.25 4.95
C THR A 68 7.74 -1.32 5.60
N THR A 69 6.56 -0.94 6.06
CA THR A 69 5.54 -1.87 6.59
C THR A 69 4.24 -1.76 5.80
N LEU A 70 3.69 -2.89 5.37
CA LEU A 70 2.33 -3.03 4.85
C LEU A 70 1.43 -3.52 5.98
N LEU A 71 0.67 -2.61 6.60
CA LEU A 71 -0.32 -2.95 7.61
C LEU A 71 -1.60 -3.41 6.88
N ALA A 72 -1.88 -4.72 6.94
CA ALA A 72 -2.97 -5.35 6.22
C ALA A 72 -4.15 -5.61 7.16
N ILE A 73 -5.29 -4.97 6.89
CA ILE A 73 -6.39 -4.90 7.84
C ILE A 73 -7.47 -5.92 7.46
N ASP A 74 -7.88 -6.72 8.45
CA ASP A 74 -8.97 -7.70 8.36
C ASP A 74 -10.15 -7.28 9.23
N GLY A 75 -11.36 -7.36 8.70
CA GLY A 75 -12.59 -7.14 9.47
C GLY A 75 -12.95 -5.67 9.79
N LEU A 76 -12.14 -4.70 9.37
CA LEU A 76 -12.41 -3.26 9.51
C LEU A 76 -12.03 -2.51 8.23
N LEU A 77 -12.61 -1.31 8.04
CA LEU A 77 -12.39 -0.42 6.90
C LEU A 77 -12.69 -1.08 5.53
N GLY A 78 -13.67 -1.98 5.47
CA GLY A 78 -14.09 -2.61 4.21
C GLY A 78 -14.89 -1.66 3.29
N ASP A 79 -15.54 -0.65 3.87
CA ASP A 79 -16.14 0.44 3.13
C ASP A 79 -15.07 1.49 2.76
N PHE A 80 -15.11 1.97 1.52
CA PHE A 80 -14.07 2.87 1.03
C PHE A 80 -14.16 4.27 1.65
N ASP A 81 -15.35 4.76 1.98
CA ASP A 81 -15.51 6.09 2.60
C ASP A 81 -15.09 6.05 4.08
N ASP A 82 -15.36 4.95 4.79
CA ASP A 82 -14.76 4.68 6.12
C ASP A 82 -13.23 4.68 6.04
N TYR A 83 -12.67 3.96 5.06
CA TYR A 83 -11.22 3.91 4.86
C TYR A 83 -10.61 5.28 4.57
N LEU A 84 -11.23 6.10 3.71
CA LEU A 84 -10.76 7.46 3.42
C LEU A 84 -10.78 8.35 4.67
N ARG A 85 -11.85 8.27 5.49
CA ARG A 85 -11.89 8.98 6.78
C ARG A 85 -10.79 8.53 7.74
N TYR A 86 -10.46 7.25 7.74
CA TYR A 86 -9.37 6.74 8.57
C TYR A 86 -8.00 7.24 8.10
N LEU A 87 -7.78 7.48 6.80
CA LEU A 87 -6.54 8.08 6.32
C LEU A 87 -6.31 9.49 6.90
N ASP A 88 -7.35 10.31 6.98
CA ASP A 88 -7.26 11.64 7.61
C ASP A 88 -6.82 11.54 9.08
N PHE A 89 -7.32 10.53 9.80
CA PHE A 89 -6.92 10.24 11.17
C PHE A 89 -5.47 9.73 11.25
N ALA A 90 -5.06 8.84 10.35
CA ALA A 90 -3.70 8.31 10.30
C ALA A 90 -2.67 9.44 10.04
N ASP A 91 -3.00 10.39 9.15
CA ASP A 91 -2.19 11.59 8.92
C ASP A 91 -2.15 12.51 10.14
N LEU A 92 -3.24 12.63 10.90
CA LEU A 92 -3.25 13.34 12.18
C LEU A 92 -2.29 12.70 13.20
N LEU A 93 -2.25 11.36 13.27
CA LEU A 93 -1.31 10.65 14.15
C LEU A 93 0.14 10.94 13.78
N LEU A 94 0.51 10.92 12.49
CA LEU A 94 1.87 11.28 12.06
C LEU A 94 2.26 12.68 12.54
N ARG A 95 1.35 13.65 12.43
CA ARG A 95 1.58 15.02 12.92
C ARG A 95 1.76 15.08 14.42
N GLN A 96 0.87 14.43 15.17
CA GLN A 96 0.88 14.45 16.63
C GLN A 96 2.15 13.86 17.23
N TYR A 97 2.71 12.82 16.61
CA TYR A 97 3.93 12.16 17.06
C TYR A 97 5.21 12.73 16.44
N GLY A 98 5.12 13.79 15.64
CA GLY A 98 6.29 14.45 15.02
C GLY A 98 6.90 13.68 13.86
N TRP A 99 6.17 12.75 13.26
CA TRP A 99 6.61 11.91 12.13
C TRP A 99 6.22 12.46 10.76
N GLN A 100 5.51 13.59 10.70
CA GLN A 100 5.25 14.28 9.45
C GLN A 100 6.59 14.68 8.79
N GLY A 101 6.82 14.28 7.54
CA GLY A 101 8.10 14.49 6.84
C GLY A 101 9.12 13.37 7.08
N GLU A 102 8.88 12.48 8.04
CA GLU A 102 9.69 11.28 8.26
C GLU A 102 9.05 10.03 7.64
N PHE A 103 7.74 9.90 7.85
CA PHE A 103 6.93 8.81 7.33
C PHE A 103 5.74 9.35 6.53
N GLN A 104 5.40 8.63 5.46
CA GLN A 104 4.16 8.83 4.71
C GLN A 104 3.37 7.52 4.64
N ILE A 105 2.06 7.64 4.44
CA ILE A 105 1.16 6.50 4.30
C ILE A 105 0.65 6.47 2.86
N ALA A 106 1.04 5.44 2.10
CA ALA A 106 0.41 5.15 0.82
C ALA A 106 -0.81 4.24 1.02
N SER A 107 -1.88 4.51 0.29
CA SER A 107 -3.19 3.91 0.48
C SER A 107 -3.54 2.91 -0.60
N PHE A 108 -4.02 1.74 -0.18
CA PHE A 108 -4.52 0.67 -1.04
C PHE A 108 -5.79 0.06 -0.46
N HIS A 109 -6.79 -0.16 -1.30
CA HIS A 109 -8.09 -0.65 -0.87
C HIS A 109 -8.74 -1.54 -1.95
N PRO A 110 -9.51 -2.60 -1.62
CA PRO A 110 -10.18 -3.44 -2.62
C PRO A 110 -11.12 -2.64 -3.53
N HIS A 111 -11.78 -1.63 -2.96
CA HIS A 111 -12.70 -0.74 -3.65
C HIS A 111 -12.09 0.62 -4.00
N TYR A 112 -10.74 0.72 -4.08
CA TYR A 112 -10.09 1.98 -4.42
C TYR A 112 -10.66 2.56 -5.72
N ARG A 113 -11.02 3.84 -5.67
CA ARG A 113 -11.52 4.62 -6.80
C ARG A 113 -10.93 6.03 -6.76
N PHE A 114 -10.26 6.44 -7.83
CA PHE A 114 -9.81 7.83 -7.97
C PHE A 114 -11.00 8.78 -8.16
N ALA A 115 -10.91 9.99 -7.62
CA ALA A 115 -12.01 10.96 -7.62
C ALA A 115 -12.48 11.36 -9.03
N ASP A 116 -11.58 11.32 -10.00
CA ASP A 116 -11.78 11.67 -11.41
C ASP A 116 -11.99 10.45 -12.33
N ALA A 117 -12.05 9.23 -11.77
CA ALA A 117 -12.19 8.00 -12.54
C ALA A 117 -13.54 7.31 -12.32
N ASP A 118 -14.07 6.70 -13.38
CA ASP A 118 -15.23 5.82 -13.29
C ASP A 118 -14.93 4.60 -12.42
N ALA A 119 -15.96 4.02 -11.81
CA ALA A 119 -15.80 2.90 -10.87
C ALA A 119 -15.20 1.64 -11.51
N ASP A 120 -15.42 1.44 -12.82
CA ASP A 120 -14.89 0.34 -13.61
C ASP A 120 -13.62 0.70 -14.41
N ASP A 121 -13.11 1.94 -14.29
CA ASP A 121 -11.87 2.32 -14.95
C ASP A 121 -10.72 1.44 -14.44
N PRO A 122 -9.99 0.74 -15.34
CA PRO A 122 -8.84 -0.06 -14.95
C PRO A 122 -7.72 0.74 -14.28
N ALA A 123 -7.69 2.07 -14.43
CA ALA A 123 -6.77 2.95 -13.71
C ALA A 123 -6.85 2.72 -12.19
N ASN A 124 -8.04 2.44 -11.66
CA ASN A 124 -8.23 2.14 -10.24
C ASN A 124 -7.42 0.91 -9.78
N LEU A 125 -7.10 -0.04 -10.67
CA LEU A 125 -6.32 -1.23 -10.35
C LEU A 125 -4.90 -0.89 -9.87
N THR A 126 -4.38 0.32 -10.11
CA THR A 126 -3.06 0.71 -9.59
C THR A 126 -3.00 0.73 -8.06
N ASN A 127 -4.14 0.99 -7.42
CA ASN A 127 -4.26 1.10 -5.97
C ASN A 127 -5.23 0.08 -5.36
N ARG A 128 -5.74 -0.87 -6.15
CA ARG A 128 -6.56 -1.97 -5.61
C ARG A 128 -5.71 -3.09 -5.03
N SER A 129 -6.10 -3.54 -3.85
CA SER A 129 -5.41 -4.56 -3.04
C SER A 129 -6.39 -5.64 -2.56
N PRO A 130 -5.89 -6.78 -2.04
CA PRO A 130 -6.73 -7.86 -1.53
C PRO A 130 -7.58 -7.49 -0.30
N CYS A 131 -7.12 -6.50 0.47
CA CYS A 131 -7.75 -5.97 1.68
C CYS A 131 -7.35 -4.49 1.85
N PRO A 132 -7.95 -3.74 2.79
CA PRO A 132 -7.46 -2.41 3.15
C PRO A 132 -6.02 -2.51 3.66
N ILE A 133 -5.12 -1.70 3.09
CA ILE A 133 -3.71 -1.67 3.46
C ILE A 133 -3.26 -0.23 3.70
N LEU A 134 -2.55 -0.01 4.79
CA LEU A 134 -1.79 1.21 5.04
C LEU A 134 -0.30 0.89 4.82
N HIS A 135 0.30 1.48 3.79
CA HIS A 135 1.71 1.28 3.49
C HIS A 135 2.55 2.40 4.12
N LEU A 136 3.25 2.07 5.18
CA LEU A 136 4.13 2.97 5.93
C LEU A 136 5.50 3.04 5.25
N ILE A 137 5.86 4.23 4.77
CA ILE A 137 7.06 4.45 3.96
C ILE A 137 7.92 5.54 4.58
N ARG A 138 9.25 5.33 4.61
CA ARG A 138 10.23 6.37 4.99
C ARG A 138 10.38 7.40 3.87
N GLU A 139 10.05 8.66 4.17
CA GLU A 139 10.14 9.75 3.20
C GLU A 139 11.58 9.99 2.73
N ALA A 140 12.55 9.92 3.65
CA ALA A 140 13.96 10.12 3.33
C ALA A 140 14.49 9.06 2.33
N SER A 141 14.03 7.82 2.45
CA SER A 141 14.40 6.75 1.53
C SER A 141 13.71 6.89 0.19
N LEU A 142 12.40 7.18 0.19
CA LEU A 142 11.65 7.40 -1.03
C LEU A 142 12.22 8.59 -1.83
N SER A 143 12.48 9.71 -1.16
CA SER A 143 13.07 10.91 -1.77
C SER A 143 14.43 10.61 -2.42
N ARG A 144 15.28 9.81 -1.76
CA ARG A 144 16.59 9.41 -2.28
C ARG A 144 16.49 8.56 -3.55
N VAL A 145 15.50 7.68 -3.66
CA VAL A 145 15.31 6.86 -4.87
C VAL A 145 14.62 7.65 -5.98
N LEU A 146 13.66 8.52 -5.66
CA LEU A 146 13.03 9.43 -6.61
C LEU A 146 14.05 10.37 -7.25
N ALA A 147 14.97 10.95 -6.47
CA ALA A 147 16.02 11.84 -6.98
C ALA A 147 17.00 11.18 -7.96
N ARG A 148 17.03 9.84 -8.01
CA ARG A 148 17.87 9.06 -8.93
C ARG A 148 17.09 8.45 -10.08
N HIS A 149 15.76 8.50 -10.02
CA HIS A 149 14.89 7.97 -11.06
C HIS A 149 14.79 9.01 -12.20
N PRO A 150 14.93 8.60 -13.47
CA PRO A 150 15.04 9.54 -14.59
C PRO A 150 13.78 10.38 -14.81
N ASP A 151 12.60 9.81 -14.51
CA ASP A 151 11.31 10.50 -14.65
C ASP A 151 10.30 9.98 -13.60
N PRO A 152 10.35 10.48 -12.35
CA PRO A 152 9.44 10.05 -11.29
C PRO A 152 7.99 10.46 -11.55
N ASP A 153 7.77 11.62 -12.17
CA ASP A 153 6.45 12.19 -12.42
C ASP A 153 5.67 11.38 -13.48
N ALA A 154 6.36 10.64 -14.34
CA ALA A 154 5.74 9.73 -15.29
C ALA A 154 5.21 8.42 -14.65
N ILE A 155 5.61 8.06 -13.43
CA ILE A 155 5.23 6.78 -12.79
C ILE A 155 3.71 6.59 -12.75
N PRO A 156 2.89 7.54 -12.26
CA PRO A 156 1.44 7.36 -12.25
C PRO A 156 0.85 7.11 -13.64
N THR A 157 1.33 7.86 -14.64
CA THR A 157 0.86 7.70 -16.02
C THR A 157 1.28 6.35 -16.61
N ALA A 158 2.50 5.89 -16.33
CA ALA A 158 3.00 4.58 -16.74
C ALA A 158 2.17 3.44 -16.11
N ASN A 159 1.86 3.56 -14.82
CA ASN A 159 1.04 2.60 -14.08
C ASN A 159 -0.36 2.48 -14.70
N ILE A 160 -1.03 3.62 -14.96
CA ILE A 160 -2.35 3.65 -15.59
C ILE A 160 -2.31 2.97 -16.96
N ARG A 161 -1.32 3.29 -17.80
CA ARG A 161 -1.16 2.63 -19.11
C ARG A 161 -0.96 1.13 -18.95
N ARG A 162 -0.13 0.72 -17.98
CA ARG A 162 0.19 -0.69 -17.74
C ARG A 162 -1.03 -1.51 -17.34
N VAL A 163 -1.85 -1.01 -16.42
CA VAL A 163 -3.06 -1.71 -15.95
C VAL A 163 -4.19 -1.69 -16.98
N ARG A 164 -4.34 -0.60 -17.74
CA ARG A 164 -5.29 -0.53 -18.86
C ARG A 164 -4.96 -1.52 -19.98
N ALA A 165 -3.67 -1.78 -20.22
CA ALA A 165 -3.19 -2.76 -21.20
C ALA A 165 -3.40 -4.23 -20.79
N LEU A 166 -3.77 -4.51 -19.53
CA LEU A 166 -4.06 -5.88 -19.09
C LEU A 166 -5.32 -6.42 -19.77
N SER A 167 -5.21 -7.64 -20.31
CA SER A 167 -6.35 -8.42 -20.79
C SER A 167 -7.28 -8.81 -19.64
N ALA A 168 -8.53 -9.18 -19.96
CA ALA A 168 -9.49 -9.67 -18.96
C ALA A 168 -8.96 -10.90 -18.19
N GLY A 169 -8.27 -11.82 -18.88
CA GLY A 169 -7.67 -13.00 -18.25
C GLY A 169 -6.54 -12.65 -17.27
N GLU A 170 -5.69 -11.68 -17.62
CA GLU A 170 -4.66 -11.18 -16.70
C GLU A 170 -5.27 -10.49 -15.49
N ARG A 171 -6.31 -9.67 -15.68
CA ARG A 171 -7.01 -9.00 -14.58
C ARG A 171 -7.64 -10.01 -13.62
N ALA A 172 -8.32 -11.03 -14.13
CA ALA A 172 -8.89 -12.10 -13.30
C ALA A 172 -7.82 -12.89 -12.54
N ARG A 173 -6.65 -13.13 -13.17
CA ARG A 173 -5.54 -13.85 -12.53
C ARG A 173 -4.85 -13.03 -11.44
N LEU A 174 -4.61 -11.74 -11.70
CA LEU A 174 -3.84 -10.85 -10.82
C LEU A 174 -4.70 -10.27 -9.69
N PHE A 175 -6.00 -10.07 -9.94
CA PHE A 175 -6.96 -9.52 -9.00
C PHE A 175 -8.13 -10.48 -8.76
N PRO A 176 -7.88 -11.74 -8.37
CA PRO A 176 -8.94 -12.75 -8.25
C PRO A 176 -10.00 -12.36 -7.22
N TYR A 177 -9.64 -11.54 -6.23
CA TYR A 177 -10.54 -11.03 -5.19
C TYR A 177 -11.49 -9.92 -5.67
N LEU A 178 -11.29 -9.36 -6.88
CA LEU A 178 -12.18 -8.34 -7.47
C LEU A 178 -13.15 -8.92 -8.50
N PHE A 179 -12.83 -10.08 -9.06
CA PHE A 179 -13.55 -10.69 -10.18
C PHE A 179 -14.05 -12.11 -9.87
N ALA A 180 -14.06 -12.49 -8.59
CA ALA A 180 -14.60 -13.75 -8.09
C ALA A 180 -16.14 -13.72 -8.00
#